data_AF-A0A0J8U4F8-F1
#
_entry.id   AF-A0A0J8U4F8-F1
#
_cell.length_a   1.000
_cell.length_b   1.000
_cell.length_c   1.000
_cell.angle_alpha   90.00
_cell.angle_beta   90.00
_cell.angle_gamma   90.00
#
_symmetry.space_group_name_H-M   'P 1'
#
loop_
_entity.id
_entity.type
_entity.pdbx_description
1 polymer ?
#
loop_
_entity_poly.entity_id
_entity_poly.type
_entity_poly.pdbx_seq_one_letter_code
_entity_poly.pdbx_strand_id
1 'polypeptide(L)'
;MATASAPATSLLSLLYRSYPRVVPSNSTEPDLESISPKIFPTADYTDAEKAEINQWLSRSSELAQALKKGEIESVSTLLITVNTHLASRTTVLGAKPSVADVALYALLEKVLNPKKKIWETFQPGFTTTDSLEVAFDSSAVPQLNSGGETSTAPSTPSVGKLVTKSGGVCTVKSLKGAAVR
;
A
#
# COMPACT_ATOMS: atom_id res chain seq x y z
N MET A 1 -3.47 2.15 25.34
CA MET A 1 -2.97 1.12 24.40
C MET A 1 -2.26 1.83 23.27
N ALA A 2 -0.92 1.74 23.21
CA ALA A 2 -0.15 2.35 22.13
C ALA A 2 -0.31 1.49 20.87
N THR A 3 -1.11 1.93 19.91
CA THR A 3 -0.99 1.44 18.53
C THR A 3 0.29 2.04 17.97
N ALA A 4 1.41 1.36 18.19
CA ALA A 4 2.66 1.71 17.55
C ALA A 4 2.42 1.65 16.04
N SER A 5 2.36 2.82 15.42
CA SER A 5 2.44 2.99 13.98
C SER A 5 3.78 2.43 13.54
N ALA A 6 3.81 1.15 13.18
CA ALA A 6 4.99 0.54 12.60
C ALA A 6 5.21 1.21 11.23
N PRO A 7 6.41 1.70 10.93
CA PRO A 7 6.69 2.24 9.60
C PRO A 7 6.44 1.13 8.58
N ALA A 8 5.47 1.34 7.70
CA ALA A 8 4.96 0.38 6.71
C ALA A 8 5.94 0.09 5.55
N THR A 9 7.25 0.05 5.81
CA THR A 9 8.27 0.23 4.77
C THR A 9 9.43 -0.77 4.80
N SER A 10 9.52 -1.70 5.76
CA SER A 10 10.54 -2.75 5.75
C SER A 10 9.91 -4.12 5.49
N LEU A 11 10.45 -4.88 4.54
CA LEU A 11 10.08 -6.28 4.30
C LEU A 11 10.08 -7.10 5.59
N LEU A 12 11.04 -6.82 6.47
CA LEU A 12 11.19 -7.48 7.76
C LEU A 12 10.00 -7.25 8.70
N SER A 13 9.42 -6.04 8.72
CA SER A 13 8.26 -5.77 9.58
C SER A 13 7.01 -6.50 9.09
N LEU A 14 6.87 -6.65 7.77
CA LEU A 14 5.82 -7.46 7.16
C LEU A 14 6.02 -8.95 7.48
N LEU A 15 7.23 -9.48 7.30
CA LEU A 15 7.55 -10.88 7.60
C LEU A 15 7.38 -11.20 9.08
N TYR A 16 7.80 -10.31 9.99
CA TYR A 16 7.57 -10.44 11.43
C TYR A 16 6.08 -10.51 11.76
N ARG A 17 5.27 -9.60 11.20
CA ARG A 17 3.82 -9.54 11.45
C ARG A 17 3.10 -10.78 10.93
N SER A 18 3.53 -11.30 9.78
CA SER A 18 2.89 -12.43 9.10
C SER A 18 3.39 -13.79 9.62
N TYR A 19 4.66 -13.89 10.02
CA TYR A 19 5.33 -15.12 10.42
C TYR A 19 6.11 -14.96 11.74
N PRO A 20 5.44 -14.59 12.86
CA PRO A 20 6.11 -14.27 14.13
C PRO A 20 6.83 -15.46 14.77
N ARG A 21 6.51 -16.69 14.36
CA ARG A 21 7.20 -17.92 14.82
C ARG A 21 8.54 -18.16 14.12
N VAL A 22 8.71 -17.58 12.93
CA VAL A 22 9.85 -17.84 12.05
C VAL A 22 10.85 -16.68 12.09
N VAL A 23 10.34 -15.45 12.22
CA VAL A 23 11.13 -14.22 12.27
C VAL A 23 10.94 -13.58 13.65
N PRO A 24 11.93 -13.66 14.56
CA PRO A 24 11.82 -13.03 15.87
C PRO A 24 12.01 -11.51 15.80
N SER A 25 11.43 -10.79 16.77
CA SER A 25 11.39 -9.32 16.80
C SER A 25 12.76 -8.64 16.95
N ASN A 26 13.81 -9.40 17.30
CA ASN A 26 15.17 -8.92 17.57
C ASN A 26 16.12 -9.06 16.37
N SER A 27 15.66 -9.56 15.23
CA SER A 27 16.49 -9.67 14.03
C SER A 27 16.75 -8.29 13.41
N THR A 28 18.02 -7.92 13.26
CA THR A 28 18.42 -6.64 12.64
C THR A 28 18.65 -6.78 11.14
N GLU A 29 19.00 -7.98 10.68
CA GLU A 29 19.31 -8.28 9.29
C GLU A 29 18.62 -9.59 8.89
N PRO A 30 17.89 -9.64 7.76
CA PRO A 30 17.16 -10.84 7.40
C PRO A 30 18.11 -11.83 6.72
N ASP A 31 18.41 -12.93 7.40
CA ASP A 31 18.96 -14.11 6.75
C ASP A 31 17.85 -14.79 5.94
N LEU A 32 17.56 -14.22 4.77
CA LEU A 32 16.43 -14.60 3.92
C LEU A 32 16.58 -16.04 3.39
N GLU A 33 17.82 -16.52 3.30
CA GLU A 33 18.13 -17.90 2.91
C GLU A 33 17.67 -18.91 3.96
N SER A 34 17.87 -18.63 5.25
CA SER A 34 17.40 -19.53 6.32
C SER A 34 15.92 -19.35 6.68
N ILE A 35 15.33 -18.21 6.30
CA ILE A 35 13.92 -17.89 6.57
C ILE A 35 12.99 -18.47 5.49
N SER A 36 13.38 -18.46 4.21
CA SER A 36 12.51 -18.92 3.12
C SER A 36 12.01 -20.37 3.29
N PRO A 37 12.86 -21.35 3.65
CA PRO A 37 12.41 -22.73 3.89
C PRO A 37 11.49 -22.86 5.11
N LYS A 38 11.63 -21.98 6.11
CA LYS A 38 10.78 -21.99 7.31
C LYS A 38 9.39 -21.39 7.04
N ILE A 39 9.31 -20.42 6.14
CA ILE A 39 8.03 -19.83 5.70
C ILE A 39 7.32 -20.76 4.70
N PHE A 40 8.08 -21.40 3.82
CA PHE A 40 7.58 -22.31 2.79
C PHE A 40 8.16 -23.73 3.01
N PRO A 41 7.69 -24.47 4.03
CA PRO A 41 8.27 -25.76 4.43
C PRO A 41 8.11 -26.88 3.40
N THR A 42 7.26 -26.67 2.39
CA THR A 42 7.04 -27.62 1.28
C THR A 42 7.96 -27.36 0.09
N ALA A 43 8.78 -26.30 0.14
CA ALA A 43 9.65 -25.89 -0.96
C ALA A 43 11.11 -26.12 -0.58
N ASP A 44 11.76 -27.05 -1.29
CA ASP A 44 13.21 -27.23 -1.22
C ASP A 44 13.88 -26.42 -2.33
N TYR A 45 14.86 -25.59 -1.97
CA TYR A 45 15.58 -24.73 -2.90
C TYR A 45 16.99 -25.24 -3.15
N THR A 46 17.31 -25.43 -4.43
CA THR A 46 18.67 -25.64 -4.91
C THR A 46 19.52 -24.37 -4.73
N ASP A 47 20.84 -24.49 -4.77
CA ASP A 47 21.72 -23.33 -4.61
C ASP A 47 21.57 -22.31 -5.75
N ALA A 48 21.21 -22.79 -6.95
CA ALA A 48 20.85 -21.91 -8.07
C ALA A 48 19.57 -21.11 -7.79
N GLU A 49 18.54 -21.75 -7.23
CA GLU A 49 17.29 -21.07 -6.84
C GLU A 49 17.50 -20.09 -5.68
N LYS A 50 18.37 -20.40 -4.71
CA LYS A 50 18.75 -19.45 -3.64
C LYS A 50 19.44 -18.21 -4.21
N ALA A 51 20.34 -18.40 -5.18
CA ALA A 51 20.98 -17.28 -5.87
C ALA A 51 19.96 -16.42 -6.63
N GLU A 52 18.98 -17.04 -7.29
CA GLU A 52 17.89 -16.33 -7.96
C GLU A 52 16.99 -15.58 -6.95
N ILE A 53 16.65 -16.18 -5.81
CA ILE A 53 15.92 -15.51 -4.72
C ILE A 53 16.67 -14.25 -4.28
N ASN A 54 17.97 -14.34 -3.99
CA ASN A 54 18.79 -13.21 -3.57
C ASN A 54 18.85 -12.12 -4.65
N GLN A 55 18.96 -12.50 -5.92
CA GLN A 55 18.94 -11.55 -7.03
C GLN A 55 17.61 -10.78 -7.09
N TRP A 56 16.47 -11.45 -6.91
CA TRP A 56 15.16 -10.81 -6.91
C TRP A 56 14.88 -9.96 -5.67
N LEU A 57 15.45 -10.32 -4.52
CA LEU A 57 15.41 -9.50 -3.31
C LEU A 57 16.22 -8.21 -3.50
N SER A 58 17.40 -8.29 -4.15
CA SER A 58 18.19 -7.11 -4.52
C SER A 58 17.39 -6.18 -5.44
N ARG A 59 16.81 -6.72 -6.52
CA ARG A 59 15.94 -5.95 -7.44
C ARG A 59 14.74 -5.32 -6.72
N SER A 60 14.14 -6.04 -5.77
CA SER A 60 13.03 -5.51 -4.96
C SER A 60 13.50 -4.34 -4.10
N SER A 61 14.69 -4.41 -3.52
CA SER A 61 15.31 -3.29 -2.79
C SER A 61 15.56 -2.08 -3.68
N GLU A 62 16.11 -2.30 -4.88
CA GLU A 62 16.31 -1.24 -5.89
C GLU A 62 14.99 -0.58 -6.28
N LEU A 63 13.95 -1.37 -6.55
CA LEU A 63 12.60 -0.87 -6.84
C LEU A 63 12.04 -0.05 -5.67
N ALA A 64 12.20 -0.54 -4.44
CA ALA A 64 11.76 0.18 -3.24
C ALA A 64 12.46 1.53 -3.09
N GLN A 65 13.76 1.61 -3.40
CA GLN A 65 14.52 2.86 -3.38
C GLN A 65 14.10 3.81 -4.49
N ALA A 66 13.95 3.32 -5.73
CA ALA A 66 13.50 4.10 -6.86
C ALA A 66 12.11 4.70 -6.62
N LEU A 67 11.19 3.91 -6.04
CA LEU A 67 9.85 4.38 -5.63
C LEU A 67 9.90 5.45 -4.55
N LYS A 68 10.82 5.34 -3.57
CA LYS A 68 11.00 6.35 -2.52
C LYS A 68 11.58 7.65 -3.06
N LYS A 69 12.51 7.56 -4.02
CA LYS A 69 13.16 8.71 -4.65
C LYS A 69 12.32 9.35 -5.76
N GLY A 70 11.26 8.68 -6.22
CA GLY A 70 10.44 9.16 -7.33
C GLY A 70 11.12 9.04 -8.69
N GLU A 71 12.05 8.11 -8.86
CA GLU A 71 12.78 7.89 -10.12
C GLU A 71 11.90 7.12 -11.14
N ILE A 72 11.04 7.85 -11.86
CA ILE A 72 9.99 7.27 -12.73
C ILE A 72 10.57 6.31 -13.79
N GLU A 73 11.69 6.68 -14.44
CA GLU A 73 12.34 5.87 -15.48
C GLU A 73 12.91 4.55 -14.93
N SER A 74 13.60 4.61 -13.79
CA SER A 74 14.12 3.44 -13.08
C SER A 74 12.98 2.51 -12.66
N VAL A 75 11.90 3.08 -12.12
CA VAL A 75 10.70 2.33 -11.73
C VAL A 75 10.07 1.65 -12.93
N SER A 76 9.87 2.36 -14.05
CA SER A 76 9.29 1.81 -15.28
C SER A 76 10.12 0.63 -15.81
N THR A 77 11.44 0.79 -15.89
CA THR A 77 12.37 -0.26 -16.37
C THR A 77 12.33 -1.51 -15.48
N LEU A 78 12.31 -1.33 -14.15
CA LEU A 78 12.21 -2.44 -13.20
C LEU A 78 10.86 -3.15 -13.30
N LEU A 79 9.75 -2.40 -13.47
CA LEU A 79 8.42 -2.98 -13.64
C LEU A 79 8.30 -3.77 -14.95
N ILE A 80 8.91 -3.31 -16.04
CA ILE A 80 8.98 -4.06 -17.31
C ILE A 80 9.74 -5.38 -17.10
N THR A 81 10.86 -5.33 -16.37
CA THR A 81 11.65 -6.54 -16.05
C THR A 81 10.83 -7.53 -15.24
N VAL A 82 10.12 -7.05 -14.21
CA VAL A 82 9.21 -7.87 -13.39
C VAL A 82 8.10 -8.49 -14.24
N ASN A 83 7.42 -7.68 -15.04
CA ASN A 83 6.31 -8.14 -15.88
C ASN A 83 6.78 -9.17 -16.92
N THR A 84 7.92 -8.95 -17.55
CA THR A 84 8.50 -9.88 -18.52
C THR A 84 8.84 -11.22 -17.86
N HIS A 85 9.39 -11.19 -16.64
CA HIS A 85 9.74 -12.39 -15.91
C HIS A 85 8.51 -13.20 -15.44
N LEU A 86 7.49 -12.50 -14.93
CA LEU A 86 6.27 -13.12 -14.42
C LEU A 86 5.26 -13.46 -15.53
N ALA A 87 5.44 -12.95 -16.76
CA ALA A 87 4.53 -13.24 -17.88
C ALA A 87 4.40 -14.74 -18.20
N SER A 88 5.44 -15.53 -17.93
CA SER A 88 5.46 -16.97 -18.18
C SER A 88 5.53 -17.82 -16.90
N ARG A 89 5.49 -17.20 -15.73
CA ARG A 89 5.77 -17.84 -14.44
C ARG A 89 4.70 -17.54 -13.40
N THR A 90 4.38 -18.53 -12.56
CA THR A 90 3.41 -18.33 -11.47
C THR A 90 4.05 -17.74 -10.21
N THR A 91 5.33 -18.02 -9.99
CA THR A 91 6.15 -17.43 -8.92
C THR A 91 7.44 -16.87 -9.51
N VAL A 92 8.22 -16.13 -8.73
CA VAL A 92 9.57 -15.69 -9.11
C VAL A 92 10.41 -16.89 -9.58
N LEU A 93 10.39 -18.00 -8.84
CA LEU A 93 11.09 -19.23 -9.23
C LEU A 93 10.30 -20.12 -10.22
N GLY A 94 9.26 -19.62 -10.87
CA GLY A 94 8.42 -20.39 -11.79
C GLY A 94 7.29 -21.14 -11.09
N ALA A 95 7.64 -22.12 -10.25
CA ALA A 95 6.69 -23.02 -9.59
C ALA A 95 6.77 -23.03 -8.05
N LYS A 96 7.90 -22.61 -7.47
CA LYS A 96 8.10 -22.60 -6.00
C LYS A 96 7.88 -21.20 -5.45
N PRO A 97 6.95 -20.99 -4.50
CA PRO A 97 6.83 -19.70 -3.83
C PRO A 97 8.02 -19.48 -2.91
N SER A 98 8.46 -18.23 -2.77
CA SER A 98 9.63 -17.86 -1.97
C SER A 98 9.44 -16.49 -1.31
N VAL A 99 10.37 -16.09 -0.45
CA VAL A 99 10.33 -14.76 0.17
C VAL A 99 10.48 -13.63 -0.85
N ALA A 100 11.09 -13.89 -2.01
CA ALA A 100 11.15 -12.92 -3.11
C ALA A 100 9.75 -12.56 -3.64
N ASP A 101 8.83 -13.53 -3.71
CA ASP A 101 7.44 -13.29 -4.11
C ASP A 101 6.71 -12.36 -3.12
N VAL A 102 6.89 -12.61 -1.82
CA VAL A 102 6.31 -11.78 -0.76
C VAL A 102 6.85 -10.36 -0.83
N ALA A 103 8.16 -10.21 -1.03
CA ALA A 103 8.81 -8.91 -1.13
C ALA A 103 8.31 -8.11 -2.35
N LEU A 104 8.25 -8.76 -3.49
CA LEU A 104 7.83 -8.14 -4.74
C LEU A 104 6.35 -7.74 -4.68
N TYR A 105 5.47 -8.62 -4.20
CA TYR A 105 4.04 -8.32 -4.05
C TYR A 105 3.80 -7.11 -3.14
N ALA A 106 4.48 -7.04 -1.99
CA ALA A 106 4.34 -5.93 -1.04
C ALA A 106 4.76 -4.56 -1.64
N LEU A 107 5.63 -4.56 -2.64
CA LEU A 107 6.01 -3.36 -3.38
C LEU A 107 5.02 -3.04 -4.50
N LEU A 108 4.60 -4.05 -5.27
CA LEU A 108 3.67 -3.88 -6.38
C LEU A 108 2.28 -3.40 -5.94
N GLU A 109 1.78 -3.83 -4.77
CA GLU A 109 0.49 -3.35 -4.23
C GLU A 109 0.44 -1.81 -4.20
N LYS A 110 1.55 -1.18 -3.80
CA LYS A 110 1.66 0.28 -3.65
C LYS A 110 1.64 1.01 -4.99
N VAL A 111 2.12 0.35 -6.05
CA VAL A 111 2.19 0.91 -7.41
C VAL A 111 0.87 0.73 -8.14
N LEU A 112 0.27 -0.46 -8.03
CA LEU A 112 -0.94 -0.82 -8.79
C LEU A 112 -2.22 -0.21 -8.22
N ASN A 113 -2.21 0.20 -6.94
CA ASN A 113 -3.39 0.74 -6.29
C ASN A 113 -3.24 2.20 -5.81
N PRO A 114 -2.92 3.16 -6.70
CA PRO A 114 -2.79 4.57 -6.34
C PRO A 114 -4.14 5.16 -5.86
N LYS A 115 -5.25 4.57 -6.30
CA LYS A 115 -6.61 4.97 -5.91
C LYS A 115 -6.95 4.63 -4.45
N LYS A 116 -6.36 3.58 -3.88
CA LYS A 116 -6.50 3.28 -2.45
C LYS A 116 -5.84 4.36 -1.60
N LYS A 117 -4.68 4.85 -2.02
CA LYS A 117 -3.97 5.94 -1.34
C LYS A 117 -4.74 7.26 -1.39
N ILE A 118 -5.31 7.62 -2.55
CA ILE A 118 -6.14 8.85 -2.63
C ILE A 118 -7.43 8.67 -1.82
N TRP A 119 -8.07 7.50 -1.84
CA TRP A 119 -9.27 7.28 -1.04
C TRP A 119 -9.00 7.38 0.46
N GLU A 120 -7.96 6.72 0.98
CA GLU A 120 -7.57 6.78 2.40
C GLU A 120 -7.23 8.20 2.87
N THR A 121 -6.64 9.04 2.03
CA THR A 121 -6.39 10.47 2.33
C THR A 121 -7.69 11.24 2.55
N PHE A 122 -8.70 11.02 1.69
CA PHE A 122 -9.92 11.82 1.66
C PHE A 122 -11.03 11.24 2.54
N GLN A 123 -10.92 9.96 2.92
CA GLN A 123 -11.87 9.26 3.78
C GLN A 123 -12.20 10.01 5.09
N PRO A 124 -11.24 10.66 5.79
CA PRO A 124 -11.54 11.46 6.98
C PRO A 124 -12.44 12.67 6.73
N GLY A 125 -12.47 13.17 5.49
CA GLY A 125 -13.32 14.29 5.09
C GLY A 125 -14.79 13.89 4.93
N PHE A 126 -15.13 12.62 4.72
CA PHE A 126 -16.52 12.22 4.56
C PHE A 126 -17.22 12.05 5.92
N THR A 127 -18.28 12.84 6.13
CA THR A 127 -19.07 12.89 7.36
C THR A 127 -20.56 12.93 7.07
N THR A 128 -21.40 12.76 8.09
CA THR A 128 -22.86 12.89 7.99
C THR A 128 -23.33 14.13 8.76
N THR A 129 -24.22 14.92 8.19
CA THR A 129 -24.82 16.10 8.86
C THR A 129 -25.96 15.70 9.81
N ASP A 130 -26.46 16.65 10.61
CA ASP A 130 -27.62 16.43 11.48
C ASP A 130 -28.91 16.07 10.73
N SER A 131 -28.96 16.46 9.46
CA SER A 131 -30.02 16.13 8.50
C SER A 131 -29.84 14.75 7.85
N LEU A 132 -28.88 13.94 8.33
CA LEU A 132 -28.53 12.63 7.78
C LEU A 132 -28.00 12.68 6.33
N GLU A 133 -27.48 13.81 5.89
CA GLU A 133 -26.89 13.97 4.56
C GLU A 133 -25.41 13.63 4.61
N VAL A 134 -24.90 12.94 3.59
CA VAL A 134 -23.48 12.73 3.44
C VAL A 134 -22.84 14.01 2.92
N ALA A 135 -21.80 14.46 3.60
CA ALA A 135 -21.05 15.63 3.23
C ALA A 135 -19.54 15.38 3.30
N PHE A 136 -18.77 16.24 2.63
CA PHE A 136 -17.33 16.25 2.63
C PHE A 136 -16.83 17.53 3.29
N ASP A 137 -16.17 17.39 4.43
CA ASP A 137 -15.45 18.43 5.13
C ASP A 137 -13.99 18.47 4.66
N SER A 138 -13.64 19.52 3.91
CA SER A 138 -12.28 19.68 3.38
C SER A 138 -11.26 19.99 4.48
N SER A 139 -11.69 20.55 5.61
CA SER A 139 -10.80 20.89 6.73
C SER A 139 -10.24 19.65 7.43
N ALA A 140 -10.99 18.54 7.39
CA ALA A 140 -10.59 17.25 7.91
C ALA A 140 -9.58 16.50 7.02
N VAL A 141 -9.20 17.06 5.86
CA VAL A 141 -8.17 16.52 4.96
C VAL A 141 -6.97 17.47 4.91
N PRO A 142 -5.91 17.23 5.71
CA PRO A 142 -4.75 18.14 5.83
C PRO A 142 -4.05 18.47 4.50
N GLN A 143 -4.13 17.55 3.53
CA GLN A 143 -3.54 17.72 2.20
C GLN A 143 -4.26 18.78 1.35
N LEU A 144 -5.53 19.08 1.63
CA LEU A 144 -6.28 20.15 0.97
C LEU A 144 -6.04 21.53 1.61
N ASN A 145 -5.52 21.56 2.83
CA ASN A 145 -5.25 22.80 3.59
C ASN A 145 -3.90 23.44 3.21
N SER A 146 -3.05 22.73 2.46
CA SER A 146 -1.66 23.11 2.15
C SER A 146 -1.48 23.53 0.68
N GLY A 147 -2.23 24.54 0.23
CA GLY A 147 -1.92 25.39 -0.93
C GLY A 147 -2.03 24.79 -2.34
N GLY A 148 -3.07 25.19 -3.08
CA GLY A 148 -3.18 25.03 -4.53
C GLY A 148 -4.40 25.76 -5.12
N GLU A 149 -4.16 26.97 -5.64
CA GLU A 149 -4.99 27.78 -6.55
C GLU A 149 -6.47 28.10 -6.20
N THR A 150 -6.66 29.33 -5.73
CA THR A 150 -7.72 30.29 -6.13
C THR A 150 -9.09 29.71 -6.48
N SER A 151 -9.86 29.29 -5.48
CA SER A 151 -11.31 29.33 -5.59
C SER A 151 -11.78 30.78 -5.48
N THR A 152 -11.98 31.45 -6.62
CA THR A 152 -12.73 32.72 -6.74
C THR A 152 -14.24 32.54 -6.50
N ALA A 153 -14.66 31.47 -5.84
CA ALA A 153 -16.05 31.23 -5.48
C ALA A 153 -16.34 31.85 -4.10
N PRO A 154 -17.44 32.60 -3.95
CA PRO A 154 -17.81 33.24 -2.69
C PRO A 154 -17.97 32.17 -1.61
N SER A 155 -17.30 32.37 -0.48
CA SER A 155 -17.33 31.59 0.77
C SER A 155 -18.35 30.45 0.78
N THR A 156 -17.98 29.32 0.19
CA THR A 156 -18.77 28.09 0.31
C THR A 156 -18.49 27.51 1.70
N PRO A 157 -19.50 26.96 2.39
CA PRO A 157 -19.29 26.32 3.69
C PRO A 157 -18.18 25.27 3.56
N SER A 158 -17.35 25.11 4.61
CA SER A 158 -16.25 24.13 4.66
C SER A 158 -16.69 22.68 4.42
N VAL A 159 -18.00 22.45 4.39
CA VAL A 159 -18.68 21.17 4.24
C VAL A 159 -19.54 21.20 2.97
N GLY A 160 -19.18 20.39 1.98
CA GLY A 160 -19.93 20.22 0.72
C GLY A 160 -20.81 18.96 0.74
N LYS A 161 -22.09 19.08 0.38
CA LYS A 161 -23.00 17.91 0.32
C LYS A 161 -22.70 17.02 -0.88
N LEU A 162 -22.79 15.71 -0.71
CA LEU A 162 -22.71 14.77 -1.83
C LEU A 162 -24.02 14.69 -2.57
N VAL A 163 -23.98 15.06 -3.85
CA VAL A 163 -25.13 15.08 -4.76
C VAL A 163 -24.85 14.13 -5.92
N THR A 164 -25.84 13.33 -6.29
CA THR A 164 -25.78 12.48 -7.48
C THR A 164 -25.82 13.32 -8.75
N LYS A 165 -25.42 12.74 -9.88
CA LYS A 165 -25.56 13.39 -11.21
C LYS A 165 -27.00 13.80 -11.53
N SER A 166 -27.98 13.14 -10.93
CA SER A 166 -29.42 13.42 -11.06
C SER A 166 -29.95 14.48 -10.08
N GLY A 167 -29.10 15.05 -9.23
CA GLY A 167 -29.48 16.11 -8.28
C GLY A 167 -29.99 15.61 -6.91
N GLY A 168 -29.96 14.30 -6.65
CA GLY A 168 -30.35 13.73 -5.37
C GLY A 168 -29.23 13.81 -4.33
N VAL A 169 -29.55 14.22 -3.10
CA VAL A 169 -28.56 14.25 -1.99
C VAL A 169 -28.40 12.85 -1.41
N CYS A 170 -27.16 12.40 -1.24
CA CYS A 170 -26.86 11.14 -0.58
C CYS A 170 -27.21 11.24 0.91
N THR A 171 -28.02 10.32 1.42
CA THR A 171 -28.45 10.30 2.84
C THR A 171 -28.18 8.96 3.50
N VAL A 172 -28.03 8.97 4.82
CA VAL A 172 -27.89 7.79 5.67
C VAL A 172 -29.13 7.56 6.51
N LYS A 173 -29.35 6.33 6.98
CA LYS A 173 -30.60 5.97 7.68
C LYS A 173 -30.71 6.54 9.11
N SER A 174 -29.60 6.69 9.83
CA SER A 174 -29.65 7.02 11.27
C SER A 174 -28.41 7.66 11.89
N LEU A 175 -27.25 7.64 11.22
CA LEU A 175 -26.00 8.11 11.81
C LEU A 175 -25.79 9.60 11.55
N LYS A 176 -25.57 10.39 12.61
CA LYS A 176 -25.26 11.83 12.58
C LYS A 176 -23.82 12.05 13.04
N GLY A 177 -23.10 12.99 12.43
CA GLY A 177 -21.69 13.27 12.74
C GLY A 177 -20.72 12.09 12.58
N ALA A 178 -21.13 11.01 11.89
CA ALA A 178 -20.33 9.81 11.73
C ALA A 178 -19.44 9.90 10.49
N ALA A 179 -18.22 9.36 10.60
CA ALA A 179 -17.34 9.19 9.44
C ALA A 179 -17.93 8.17 8.47
N VAL A 180 -17.97 8.50 7.19
CA VAL A 180 -18.43 7.60 6.12
C VAL A 180 -17.21 6.89 5.54
N ARG A 181 -17.21 5.55 5.57
CA ARG A 181 -16.09 4.69 5.20
C ARG A 181 -16.53 3.60 4.24
#